data_AF-A0A1Y5FHA9-F1
#
_entry.id   AF-A0A1Y5FHA9-F1
#
_cell.length_a   1.000
_cell.length_b   1.000
_cell.length_c   1.000
_cell.angle_alpha   90.00
_cell.angle_beta   90.00
_cell.angle_gamma   90.00
#
_symmetry.space_group_name_H-M   'P 1'
#
loop_
_entity.id
_entity.type
_entity.pdbx_description
1 polymer ?
#
loop_
_entity_poly.entity_id
_entity_poly.type
_entity_poly.pdbx_seq_one_letter_code
_entity_poly.pdbx_strand_id
1 'polypeptide(L)'
;MGEEDKRKHFWVCFFLQFLFLPWLSVGWAISLILLIGTLKECWDQRYGSGFCWYDMLANALGMVAGLLAFMALQALGLTFVRS
;
A
#
# COMPACT_ATOMS: atom_id res chain seq x y z
N MET A 1 15.21 12.38 10.40
CA MET A 1 14.77 12.59 9.01
C MET A 1 14.12 11.37 8.35
N GLY A 2 14.22 10.14 8.91
CA GLY A 2 13.66 8.94 8.27
C GLY A 2 12.27 8.47 8.74
N GLU A 3 11.68 9.03 9.81
CA GLU A 3 10.39 8.55 10.32
C GLU A 3 9.18 9.13 9.58
N GLU A 4 9.27 10.39 9.12
CA GLU A 4 8.20 11.00 8.34
C GLU A 4 8.06 10.38 6.96
N ASP A 5 9.16 9.95 6.35
CA ASP A 5 9.13 9.31 5.03
C ASP A 5 8.52 7.91 5.12
N LYS A 6 8.85 7.14 6.16
CA LYS A 6 8.19 5.86 6.47
C LYS A 6 6.69 6.01 6.68
N ARG A 7 6.27 7.08 7.37
CA ARG A 7 4.85 7.37 7.60
C ARG A 7 4.13 7.68 6.29
N LYS A 8 4.76 8.41 5.36
CA LYS A 8 4.20 8.65 4.02
C LYS A 8 4.08 7.36 3.22
N HIS A 9 5.10 6.50 3.22
CA HIS A 9 5.06 5.18 2.58
C HIS A 9 3.90 4.32 3.07
N PHE A 10 3.71 4.26 4.39
CA PHE A 10 2.59 3.57 4.99
C PHE A 10 1.24 4.13 4.53
N TRP A 11 1.04 5.46 4.63
CA TRP A 11 -0.25 6.08 4.27
C TRP A 11 -0.55 5.99 2.78
N VAL A 12 0.44 6.16 1.92
CA VAL A 12 0.27 6.04 0.47
C VAL A 12 -0.17 4.62 0.09
N CYS A 13 0.50 3.59 0.62
CA CYS A 13 0.11 2.20 0.37
C CYS A 13 -1.26 1.87 0.99
N PHE A 14 -1.57 2.41 2.16
CA PHE A 14 -2.88 2.25 2.80
C PHE A 14 -4.01 2.81 1.93
N PHE A 15 -3.90 4.08 1.51
CA PHE A 15 -4.93 4.72 0.69
C PHE A 15 -5.05 4.10 -0.70
N LEU A 16 -3.92 3.75 -1.34
CA LEU A 16 -3.94 3.06 -2.62
C LEU A 16 -4.65 1.71 -2.51
N GLN A 17 -4.34 0.91 -1.48
CA GLN A 17 -4.93 -0.40 -1.30
C GLN A 17 -6.44 -0.27 -1.05
N PHE A 18 -6.81 0.65 -0.17
CA PHE A 18 -8.20 0.94 0.15
C PHE A 18 -9.01 1.40 -1.07
N LEU A 19 -8.43 2.28 -1.90
CA LEU A 19 -9.09 2.82 -3.08
C LEU A 19 -9.17 1.84 -4.24
N PHE A 20 -8.17 0.96 -4.42
CA PHE A 20 -8.16 -0.02 -5.51
C PHE A 20 -9.00 -1.27 -5.23
N LEU A 21 -9.15 -1.67 -3.96
CA LEU A 21 -9.94 -2.85 -3.58
C LEU A 21 -11.41 -2.89 -4.06
N PRO A 22 -12.14 -1.78 -4.21
CA PRO A 22 -13.47 -1.81 -4.83
C PRO A 22 -13.45 -2.03 -6.35
N TRP A 23 -12.33 -1.77 -7.04
CA TRP A 23 -12.22 -1.85 -8.51
C TRP A 23 -11.41 -3.07 -8.99
N LEU A 24 -10.51 -3.58 -8.15
CA LEU A 24 -9.61 -4.68 -8.46
C LEU A 24 -9.80 -5.82 -7.47
N SER A 25 -9.60 -7.05 -7.96
CA SER A 25 -9.49 -8.21 -7.06
C SER A 25 -8.33 -8.01 -6.07
N VAL A 26 -8.47 -8.55 -4.87
CA VAL A 26 -7.47 -8.45 -3.79
C VAL A 26 -6.06 -8.81 -4.27
N GLY A 27 -5.93 -9.89 -5.05
CA GLY A 27 -4.63 -10.33 -5.59
C GLY A 27 -3.99 -9.32 -6.53
N TRP A 28 -4.77 -8.69 -7.41
CA TRP A 28 -4.29 -7.65 -8.33
C TRP A 28 -3.92 -6.37 -7.58
N ALA A 29 -4.73 -5.94 -6.61
CA ALA A 29 -4.43 -4.76 -5.80
C ALA A 29 -3.13 -4.92 -4.99
N ILE A 30 -2.93 -6.08 -4.35
CA ILE A 30 -1.70 -6.39 -3.61
C ILE A 30 -0.49 -6.39 -4.56
N SER A 31 -0.61 -7.06 -5.71
CA SER A 31 0.49 -7.17 -6.67
C SER A 31 0.90 -5.80 -7.22
N LEU A 32 -0.07 -4.94 -7.55
CA LEU A 32 0.19 -3.60 -8.04
C LEU A 32 0.87 -2.71 -7.00
N ILE A 33 0.44 -2.76 -5.74
CA ILE A 33 1.00 -1.87 -4.71
C ILE A 33 2.37 -2.35 -4.25
N LEU A 34 2.61 -3.66 -4.18
CA LEU A 34 3.95 -4.21 -4.04
C LEU A 34 4.85 -3.77 -5.18
N LEU A 35 4.38 -3.88 -6.43
CA LEU A 35 5.16 -3.48 -7.60
C LEU A 35 5.49 -1.98 -7.56
N ILE A 36 4.53 -1.12 -7.26
CA ILE A 36 4.72 0.34 -7.14
C ILE A 36 5.73 0.67 -6.02
N GLY A 37 5.57 0.07 -4.84
CA GLY A 37 6.49 0.28 -3.72
C GLY A 37 7.91 -0.21 -4.02
N THR A 38 8.05 -1.35 -4.69
CA THR A 38 9.35 -1.90 -5.09
C THR A 38 10.00 -1.07 -6.20
N LEU A 39 9.22 -0.65 -7.21
CA LEU A 39 9.70 0.21 -8.28
C LEU A 39 10.15 1.57 -7.76
N LYS A 40 9.45 2.15 -6.77
CA LYS A 40 9.88 3.38 -6.10
C LYS A 40 11.23 3.18 -5.43
N GLU A 41 11.39 2.13 -4.63
CA GLU A 41 12.67 1.84 -3.97
C GLU A 41 13.80 1.52 -4.97
N CYS A 42 13.51 0.82 -6.06
CA CYS A 42 14.48 0.61 -7.13
C CYS A 42 14.88 1.93 -7.83
N TRP A 43 13.93 2.85 -7.98
CA TRP A 43 14.20 4.19 -8.52
C TRP A 43 15.06 5.01 -7.55
N ASP A 44 14.73 5.00 -6.26
CA ASP A 44 15.49 5.70 -5.22
C ASP A 44 16.88 5.09 -5.00
N GLN A 45 17.05 3.79 -5.25
CA GLN A 45 18.36 3.15 -5.30
C GLN A 45 19.23 3.67 -6.44
N ARG A 46 18.63 4.02 -7.60
CA ARG A 46 19.37 4.45 -8.78
C ARG A 46 19.61 5.96 -8.85
N TYR A 47 18.66 6.75 -8.34
CA TYR A 47 18.63 8.20 -8.49
C TYR A 47 18.54 8.99 -7.17
N GLY A 48 18.36 8.31 -6.03
CA GLY A 48 18.02 8.93 -4.75
C GLY A 48 18.88 8.43 -3.57
N SER A 49 18.25 8.30 -2.40
CA SER A 49 18.92 8.05 -1.10
C SER A 49 19.38 6.60 -0.86
N GLY A 50 19.10 5.67 -1.79
CA GLY A 50 19.43 4.25 -1.65
C GLY A 50 18.21 3.35 -1.40
N PHE A 51 18.43 2.03 -1.40
CA PHE A 51 17.39 1.02 -1.15
C PHE A 51 17.22 0.76 0.35
N CYS A 52 16.01 0.92 0.87
CA CYS A 52 15.73 0.77 2.30
C CYS A 52 14.67 -0.32 2.58
N TRP A 53 15.09 -1.40 3.23
CA TRP A 53 14.18 -2.49 3.64
C TRP A 53 13.09 -2.04 4.62
N TYR A 54 13.34 -1.01 5.42
CA TYR A 54 12.32 -0.47 6.32
C TYR A 54 11.19 0.24 5.58
N ASP A 55 11.46 0.82 4.42
CA ASP A 55 10.44 1.44 3.57
C ASP A 55 9.61 0.39 2.83
N MET A 56 10.23 -0.72 2.41
CA MET A 56 9.51 -1.92 1.96
C MET A 56 8.59 -2.49 3.06
N LEU A 57 9.05 -2.54 4.32
CA LEU A 57 8.22 -2.99 5.44
C LEU A 57 7.04 -2.02 5.70
N ALA A 58 7.27 -0.71 5.62
CA ALA A 58 6.20 0.29 5.77
C ALA A 58 5.14 0.16 4.66
N ASN A 59 5.56 -0.11 3.41
CA ASN A 59 4.64 -0.40 2.30
C ASN A 59 3.83 -1.67 2.57
N ALA A 60 4.47 -2.74 3.03
CA ALA A 60 3.80 -3.99 3.39
C ALA A 60 2.77 -3.81 4.50
N LEU A 61 3.12 -3.10 5.57
CA LEU A 61 2.22 -2.80 6.68
C LEU A 61 1.05 -1.90 6.24
N GLY A 62 1.30 -0.92 5.36
CA GLY A 62 0.26 -0.06 4.79
C GLY A 62 -0.77 -0.83 3.98
N MET A 63 -0.32 -1.77 3.14
CA MET A 63 -1.21 -2.67 2.39
C MET A 63 -2.05 -3.56 3.31
N VAL A 64 -1.42 -4.22 4.28
CA VAL A 64 -2.14 -5.10 5.22
C VAL A 64 -3.18 -4.30 6.00
N ALA A 65 -2.81 -3.11 6.49
CA ALA A 65 -3.73 -2.23 7.18
C ALA A 65 -4.89 -1.77 6.27
N GLY A 66 -4.62 -1.42 5.01
CA GLY A 66 -5.65 -1.02 4.04
C GLY A 66 -6.62 -2.16 3.71
N LEU A 67 -6.10 -3.38 3.57
CA LEU A 67 -6.92 -4.58 3.37
C LEU A 67 -7.81 -4.88 4.58
N LEU A 68 -7.23 -4.85 5.79
CA LEU A 68 -7.98 -5.07 7.02
C LEU A 68 -9.06 -4.01 7.23
N ALA A 69 -8.76 -2.74 6.96
CA ALA A 69 -9.74 -1.66 7.03
C ALA A 69 -10.89 -1.87 6.04
N PHE A 70 -10.59 -2.26 4.80
CA PHE A 70 -11.60 -2.55 3.79
C PHE A 70 -12.46 -3.77 4.16
N MET A 71 -11.84 -4.85 4.66
CA MET A 71 -12.56 -6.03 5.16
C MET A 71 -13.46 -5.70 6.35
N ALA A 72 -12.98 -4.88 7.30
CA ALA A 72 -13.77 -4.43 8.44
C ALA A 72 -14.98 -3.61 7.99
N LEU A 73 -14.83 -2.71 7.01
CA LEU A 73 -15.96 -1.96 6.45
C LEU A 73 -16.97 -2.87 5.75
N GLN A 74 -16.52 -3.87 4.99
CA GLN A 74 -17.43 -4.84 4.39
C GLN A 74 -18.19 -5.64 5.46
N ALA A 75 -17.49 -6.06 6.53
CA ALA A 75 -18.10 -6.78 7.65
C ALA A 75 -19.13 -5.93 8.41
N LEU A 76 -18.95 -4.60 8.44
CA LEU A 76 -19.91 -3.65 9.00
C LEU A 76 -21.11 -3.36 8.08
N GLY A 77 -21.22 -4.01 6.93
CA GLY A 77 -22.36 -3.90 6.02
C GLY A 77 -22.29 -2.71 5.06
N LEU A 78 -21.16 -1.99 4.99
CA LEU A 78 -20.92 -0.98 3.97
C LEU A 78 -20.48 -1.67 2.68
N THR A 79 -21.44 -2.22 1.93
CA THR A 79 -21.20 -2.80 0.60
C THR A 79 -20.76 -1.71 -0.37
N PHE A 80 -19.44 -1.54 -0.51
CA PHE A 80 -18.87 -0.89 -1.68
C PHE A 80 -19.12 -1.78 -2.89
N VAL A 81 -19.76 -1.21 -3.91
CA VAL A 81 -20.19 -1.84 -5.16
C VAL A 81 -19.06 -2.70 -5.73
N ARG A 82 -19.27 -4.03 -5.76
CA ARG A 82 -18.50 -4.91 -6.66
C ARG A 82 -19.02 -4.61 -8.06
N SER A 83 -18.23 -3.86 -8.82
CA SER A 83 -18.48 -3.63 -10.25
C SER A 83 -18.18 -4.89 -11.04
#